data_AF-A0A832TDA5-F1
#
_entry.id   AF-A0A832TDA5-F1
#
_cell.length_a   1.000
_cell.length_b   1.000
_cell.length_c   1.000
_cell.angle_alpha   90.00
_cell.angle_beta   90.00
_cell.angle_gamma   90.00
#
_symmetry.space_group_name_H-M   'P 1'
#
loop_
_entity.id
_entity.type
_entity.pdbx_description
1 polymer ?
#
loop_
_entity_poly.entity_id
_entity_poly.type
_entity_poly.pdbx_seq_one_letter_code
_entity_poly.pdbx_strand_id
1 'polypeptide(L)' 'MSKLVPVDWRTFVKRLQELEFEGPYSGGKHPFMRKGDLVLTIPNPHKGIIGVDLLTRVLKQARISREEWLGEEDP' A
#
# COMPACT_ATOMS: atom_id res chain seq x y z
N MET A 1 -13.20 -14.51 2.49
CA MET A 1 -12.26 -13.40 2.78
C MET A 1 -10.89 -13.98 3.07
N SER A 2 -10.00 -13.85 2.10
CA SER A 2 -8.62 -14.25 2.23
C SER A 2 -7.91 -13.41 3.31
N LYS A 3 -6.96 -13.99 4.04
CA LYS A 3 -6.26 -13.30 5.13
C LYS A 3 -5.17 -12.39 4.56
N LEU A 4 -5.01 -11.20 5.13
CA LEU A 4 -3.83 -10.38 4.86
C LEU A 4 -2.59 -11.08 5.42
N VAL A 5 -1.54 -11.12 4.61
CA VAL A 5 -0.22 -11.64 4.98
C VAL A 5 0.79 -10.50 4.99
N PRO A 6 1.88 -10.62 5.77
CA PRO A 6 2.98 -9.67 5.67
C PRO A 6 3.53 -9.63 4.24
N VAL A 7 3.86 -8.45 3.76
CA VAL A 7 4.40 -8.23 2.40
C VAL A 7 5.70 -7.48 2.48
N ASP A 8 6.63 -7.74 1.55
CA ASP A 8 7.81 -6.91 1.43
C ASP A 8 7.47 -5.53 0.84
N TRP A 9 8.35 -4.57 1.07
CA TRP A 9 8.12 -3.19 0.62
C TRP A 9 7.96 -3.06 -0.90
N ARG A 10 8.67 -3.86 -1.70
CA ARG A 10 8.59 -3.77 -3.17
C ARG A 10 7.24 -4.30 -3.66
N THR A 11 6.80 -5.44 -3.12
CA THR A 11 5.46 -5.99 -3.40
C THR A 11 4.37 -5.00 -2.99
N PHE A 12 4.52 -4.36 -1.83
CA PHE A 12 3.58 -3.35 -1.36
C PHE A 12 3.46 -2.17 -2.33
N VAL A 13 4.58 -1.59 -2.74
CA VAL A 13 4.61 -0.46 -3.69
C VAL A 13 4.06 -0.88 -5.05
N LYS A 14 4.48 -2.04 -5.57
CA LYS A 14 3.98 -2.55 -6.85
C LYS A 14 2.46 -2.72 -6.83
N ARG A 15 1.91 -3.29 -5.76
CA ARG A 15 0.47 -3.50 -5.65
C ARG A 15 -0.30 -2.18 -5.57
N LEU A 16 0.24 -1.18 -4.89
CA LEU A 16 -0.35 0.17 -4.93
C LEU A 16 -0.33 0.77 -6.34
N GLN A 17 0.73 0.58 -7.11
CA GLN A 17 0.79 1.04 -8.51
C GLN A 17 -0.26 0.34 -9.39
N GLU A 18 -0.50 -0.96 -9.18
CA GLU A 18 -1.60 -1.69 -9.84
C GLU A 18 -2.98 -1.13 -9.47
N LEU A 19 -3.12 -0.55 -8.28
CA LEU A 19 -4.31 0.16 -7.81
C LEU A 19 -4.30 1.66 -8.16
N GLU A 20 -3.55 2.03 -9.20
CA GLU A 20 -3.47 3.39 -9.77
C GLU A 20 -2.81 4.44 -8.85
N PHE A 21 -2.00 4.02 -7.88
CA PHE A 21 -1.16 4.96 -7.13
C PHE A 21 0.11 5.31 -7.90
N GLU A 22 0.40 6.60 -8.01
CA GLU A 22 1.62 7.16 -8.58
C GLU A 22 2.72 7.30 -7.53
N GLY A 23 3.99 7.20 -7.97
CA GLY A 23 5.18 7.27 -7.13
C GLY A 23 5.91 5.93 -7.00
N PRO A 24 6.69 5.71 -5.92
CA PRO A 24 6.80 6.52 -4.72
C PRO A 24 7.64 7.79 -4.92
N TYR A 25 7.17 8.90 -4.38
CA TYR A 25 7.89 10.17 -4.32
C TYR A 25 8.68 10.26 -3.01
N SER A 26 9.95 10.65 -3.12
CA SER A 26 10.86 10.80 -1.97
C SER A 26 10.95 12.28 -1.60
N GLY A 27 10.39 12.65 -0.44
CA GLY A 27 10.31 14.04 0.03
C GLY A 27 10.73 14.24 1.48
N GLY A 28 11.70 13.46 1.98
CA GLY A 28 12.20 13.55 3.36
C GLY A 28 12.20 12.20 4.08
N LYS A 29 11.69 12.17 5.33
CA LYS A 29 11.80 11.01 6.24
C LYS A 29 11.01 9.77 5.83
N HIS A 30 9.91 9.93 5.08
CA HIS A 30 9.08 8.83 4.58
C HIS A 30 8.65 9.12 3.12
N PRO A 31 8.72 8.13 2.21
CA PRO A 31 8.17 8.28 0.88
C PRO A 31 6.63 8.35 0.93
N PHE A 32 6.04 8.86 -0.13
CA PHE A 32 4.58 8.89 -0.31
C PHE A 32 4.19 8.53 -1.73
N MET A 33 2.95 8.08 -1.91
CA MET A 33 2.32 7.81 -3.21
C MET A 33 1.04 8.64 -3.34
N ARG A 34 0.55 8.85 -4.57
CA ARG A 34 -0.66 9.66 -4.82
C ARG A 34 -1.67 8.92 -5.68
N LYS A 35 -2.96 9.10 -5.42
CA LYS A 35 -4.06 8.66 -6.30
C LYS A 35 -5.09 9.78 -6.37
N GLY A 36 -5.07 10.57 -7.44
CA GLY A 36 -5.85 11.82 -7.52
C GLY A 36 -5.50 12.77 -6.37
N ASP A 37 -6.50 13.18 -5.58
CA ASP A 37 -6.33 14.05 -4.42
C ASP A 37 -5.81 13.32 -3.16
N LEU A 38 -5.71 11.99 -3.19
CA LEU A 38 -5.26 11.19 -2.05
C LEU A 38 -3.74 11.11 -2.01
N VAL A 39 -3.14 11.50 -0.88
CA VAL A 39 -1.72 11.34 -0.60
C VAL A 39 -1.52 10.27 0.48
N LEU A 40 -0.81 9.21 0.14
CA LEU A 40 -0.53 8.08 1.04
C LEU A 40 0.94 8.08 1.45
N THR A 41 1.23 8.36 2.72
CA THR A 41 2.57 8.15 3.26
C THR A 41 2.84 6.66 3.44
N ILE A 42 3.97 6.17 2.93
CA ILE A 42 4.34 4.75 2.97
C ILE A 42 5.55 4.53 3.89
N PRO A 43 5.73 3.34 4.46
CA PRO A 43 6.90 3.03 5.27
C PRO A 43 8.20 3.15 4.45
N ASN A 44 9.33 3.32 5.15
CA ASN A 44 10.62 3.37 4.48
C ASN A 44 11.05 2.00 3.94
N PRO A 45 11.73 1.95 2.79
CA PRO A 45 12.18 0.70 2.17
C PRO A 45 13.11 -0.12 3.07
N HIS A 46 13.82 0.53 4.00
CA HIS A 46 14.69 -0.14 4.97
C HIS A 46 13.96 -1.10 5.92
N LYS A 47 12.62 -1.03 6.03
CA LYS A 47 11.86 -1.88 6.95
C LYS A 47 11.59 -3.30 6.42
N GLY A 48 11.99 -3.66 5.20
CA GLY A 48 11.99 -5.03 4.70
C GLY A 48 10.60 -5.63 4.53
N ILE A 49 9.95 -6.02 5.64
CA ILE A 49 8.60 -6.58 5.70
C ILE A 49 7.63 -5.62 6.41
N ILE A 50 6.48 -5.43 5.78
CA ILE A 50 5.33 -4.71 6.31
C ILE A 50 4.41 -5.74 6.98
N GLY A 51 4.35 -5.72 8.30
CA GLY A 51 3.46 -6.58 9.07
C GLY A 51 1.98 -6.24 8.82
N VAL A 52 1.09 -7.21 9.08
CA VAL A 52 -0.35 -7.12 8.81
C VAL A 52 -1.02 -5.92 9.49
N ASP A 53 -0.62 -5.57 10.71
CA ASP A 53 -1.14 -4.39 11.42
C ASP A 53 -0.82 -3.09 10.68
N LEU A 54 0.45 -2.89 10.29
CA LEU A 54 0.87 -1.71 9.53
C LEU A 54 0.21 -1.69 8.15
N LEU A 55 0.19 -2.83 7.45
CA LEU A 55 -0.49 -2.96 6.17
C LEU A 55 -1.96 -2.54 6.28
N THR A 56 -2.67 -3.06 7.29
CA THR A 56 -4.09 -2.75 7.51
C THR A 56 -4.32 -1.26 7.75
N ARG A 57 -3.45 -0.59 8.53
CA ARG A 57 -3.56 0.85 8.77
C ARG A 57 -3.35 1.65 7.50
N VAL A 58 -2.36 1.28 6.70
CA VAL A 58 -2.03 1.97 5.45
C VAL A 58 -3.12 1.78 4.40
N LEU A 59 -3.69 0.56 4.25
CA LEU A 59 -4.81 0.32 3.34
C LEU A 59 -6.05 1.14 3.71
N LYS A 60 -6.35 1.27 5.01
CA LYS A 60 -7.44 2.14 5.48
C LYS A 60 -7.21 3.61 5.11
N GLN A 61 -5.97 4.12 5.26
CA GLN A 61 -5.62 5.48 4.84
C GLN A 61 -5.72 5.64 3.31
N ALA A 62 -5.37 4.59 2.57
CA ALA A 62 -5.46 4.52 1.12
C ALA A 62 -6.89 4.36 0.59
N ARG A 63 -7.89 4.15 1.47
CA ARG A 63 -9.28 3.78 1.12
C ARG A 63 -9.37 2.50 0.26
N ILE A 64 -8.39 1.61 0.39
CA ILE A 64 -8.34 0.32 -0.31
C ILE A 64 -9.00 -0.73 0.58
N SER A 65 -10.01 -1.41 0.04
CA SER A 65 -10.64 -2.56 0.70
C SER A 65 -9.71 -3.77 0.72
N ARG A 66 -9.94 -4.70 1.64
CA ARG A 66 -9.17 -5.95 1.67
C ARG A 66 -9.36 -6.75 0.38
N GLU A 67 -10.57 -6.77 -0.16
CA GLU A 67 -10.92 -7.49 -1.39
C GLU A 67 -10.17 -6.88 -2.59
N GLU A 68 -10.23 -5.56 -2.76
CA GLU A 68 -9.46 -4.81 -3.76
C GLU A 68 -7.95 -5.09 -3.64
N TRP A 69 -7.41 -5.05 -2.41
CA TRP A 69 -6.00 -5.39 -2.16
C TRP A 69 -5.65 -6.81 -2.62
N LEU A 70 -6.52 -7.79 -2.34
CA LEU A 70 -6.32 -9.20 -2.68
C LEU A 70 -6.70 -9.54 -4.13
N GLY A 71 -7.30 -8.60 -4.87
CA GLY A 71 -7.82 -8.83 -6.21
C GLY A 71 -9.02 -9.78 -6.21
N GLU A 72 -9.77 -9.84 -5.12
CA GLU A 72 -11.00 -10.62 -4.97
C GLU A 72 -12.24 -9.86 -5.48
N GLU A 73 -12.06 -8.80 -6.29
CA GLU A 73 -13.18 -8.10 -6.92
C GLU A 73 -13.75 -8.96 -8.06
N ASP A 74 -15.03 -9.31 -7.92
CA ASP A 74 -15.78 -10.08 -8.92
C ASP A 74 -15.89 -9.23 -10.21
N PRO A 75 -15.54 -9.79 -11.40
CA PRO A 75 -15.57 -9.06 -12.67
C PRO A 75 -16.97 -8.61 -13.13
#